data_AF-A0A357IQI1-F1
#
_entry.id   AF-A0A357IQI1-F1
#
_cell.length_a   1.000
_cell.length_b   1.000
_cell.length_c   1.000
_cell.angle_alpha   90.00
_cell.angle_beta   90.00
_cell.angle_gamma   90.00
#
_symmetry.space_group_name_H-M   'P 1'
#
loop_
_entity.id
_entity.type
_entity.pdbx_description
1 polymer ?
#
loop_
_entity_poly.entity_id
_entity_poly.type
_entity_poly.pdbx_seq_one_letter_code
_entity_poly.pdbx_strand_id
1 'polypeptide(L)'
;NVFESIDFMTLIEDGGRKICLCHYPVMDWMEFSRGGYHVYGHIHNKTLKNDPAYPQIKEYFKDKLAYNCGVDVTGFQPVTLDEMIVLKEKNKNEPYIN
;
A
#
# COMPACT_ATOMS: atom_id res chain seq x y z
N ASN A 1 12.92 -20.98 -11.53
CA ASN A 1 12.79 -19.51 -11.33
C ASN A 1 11.68 -19.25 -10.35
N VAL A 2 11.91 -18.40 -9.36
CA VAL A 2 10.92 -18.04 -8.32
C VAL A 2 10.09 -16.81 -8.71
N PHE A 3 10.63 -15.94 -9.58
CA PHE A 3 9.97 -14.72 -10.06
C PHE A 3 9.75 -14.74 -11.57
N GLU A 4 8.63 -14.18 -12.02
CA GLU A 4 8.30 -13.93 -13.42
C GLU A 4 8.99 -12.65 -13.95
N SER A 5 8.92 -11.55 -13.19
CA SER A 5 9.63 -10.30 -13.45
C SER A 5 10.09 -9.62 -12.15
N ILE A 6 10.99 -8.63 -12.28
CA ILE A 6 11.39 -7.72 -11.20
C ILE A 6 11.46 -6.32 -11.81
N ASP A 7 10.61 -5.43 -11.31
CA ASP A 7 10.45 -4.07 -11.83
C ASP A 7 10.60 -3.05 -10.68
N PHE A 8 11.12 -1.85 -10.96
CA PHE A 8 11.17 -0.77 -9.97
C PHE A 8 9.78 -0.22 -9.64
N MET A 9 8.96 -0.07 -10.68
CA MET A 9 7.56 0.31 -10.62
C MET A 9 6.89 -0.24 -11.88
N THR A 10 5.70 -0.82 -11.75
CA THR A 10 4.96 -1.36 -12.89
C THR A 10 3.45 -1.17 -12.73
N LEU A 11 2.72 -1.16 -13.85
CA LEU A 11 1.26 -1.09 -13.88
C LEU A 11 0.75 -2.43 -14.39
N ILE A 12 -0.09 -3.09 -13.59
CA ILE A 12 -0.75 -4.33 -13.99
C ILE A 12 -2.26 -4.14 -14.05
N GLU A 13 -2.94 -5.06 -14.74
CA GLU A 13 -4.40 -5.18 -14.72
C GLU A 13 -4.79 -6.49 -14.03
N ASP A 14 -5.62 -6.42 -13.00
CA ASP A 14 -6.14 -7.58 -12.28
C ASP A 14 -7.63 -7.39 -11.95
N GLY A 15 -8.47 -8.31 -12.41
CA GLY A 15 -9.92 -8.24 -12.19
C GLY A 15 -10.57 -6.95 -12.70
N GLY A 16 -10.06 -6.39 -13.80
CA GLY A 16 -10.53 -5.10 -14.35
C GLY A 16 -10.05 -3.87 -13.57
N ARG A 17 -9.12 -4.04 -12.63
CA ARG A 17 -8.53 -2.96 -11.83
C ARG A 17 -7.11 -2.68 -12.34
N LYS A 18 -6.77 -1.40 -12.51
CA LYS A 18 -5.39 -0.99 -12.77
C LYS A 18 -4.64 -0.81 -11.46
N ILE A 19 -3.50 -1.48 -11.30
CA ILE A 19 -2.74 -1.52 -10.05
C ILE A 19 -1.30 -1.10 -10.32
N CYS A 20 -0.91 0.03 -9.74
CA CYS A 20 0.46 0.50 -9.70
C CYS A 20 1.21 -0.19 -8.55
N LEU A 21 2.16 -1.06 -8.89
CA LEU A 21 3.05 -1.72 -7.95
C LEU A 21 4.36 -0.92 -7.85
N CYS A 22 4.74 -0.50 -6.65
CA CYS A 22 6.06 0.07 -6.38
C CYS A 22 6.44 -0.18 -4.92
N HIS A 23 7.68 -0.55 -4.64
CA HIS A 23 8.11 -0.79 -3.26
C HIS A 23 7.90 0.45 -2.37
N TYR A 24 8.15 1.64 -2.91
CA TYR A 24 8.02 2.90 -2.18
C TYR A 24 6.61 3.48 -2.31
N PRO A 25 6.07 4.10 -1.25
CA PRO A 25 4.82 4.86 -1.33
C PRO A 25 5.00 6.08 -2.24
N VAL A 26 4.17 6.20 -3.27
CA VAL A 26 4.19 7.34 -4.20
C VAL A 26 2.90 8.14 -4.03
N MET A 27 3.04 9.48 -3.98
CA MET A 27 1.90 10.37 -3.74
C MET A 27 0.99 10.52 -4.97
N ASP A 28 1.56 10.47 -6.16
CA ASP A 28 0.87 10.55 -7.46
C ASP A 28 1.34 9.38 -8.34
N TRP A 29 0.66 8.24 -8.21
CA TRP A 29 1.01 7.01 -8.92
C TRP A 29 0.32 6.93 -10.29
N MET A 30 0.74 5.97 -11.11
CA MET A 30 0.08 5.68 -12.39
C MET A 30 -1.41 5.43 -12.19
N GLU A 31 -2.25 6.14 -12.96
CA GLU A 31 -3.72 6.08 -12.85
C GLU A 31 -4.32 6.67 -11.57
N PHE A 32 -3.56 7.43 -10.75
CA PHE A 32 -4.05 8.07 -9.51
C PHE A 32 -5.36 8.84 -9.73
N SER A 33 -5.37 9.76 -10.71
CA SER A 33 -6.56 10.58 -11.04
C SER A 33 -7.66 9.82 -11.78
N ARG A 34 -7.47 8.51 -12.06
CA ARG A 34 -8.41 7.64 -12.81
C ARG A 34 -8.91 6.46 -11.98
N GLY A 35 -8.72 6.49 -10.65
CA GLY A 35 -9.17 5.42 -9.75
C GLY A 35 -8.27 4.19 -9.77
N GLY A 36 -7.01 4.33 -10.20
CA GLY A 36 -6.02 3.27 -10.11
C GLY A 36 -5.63 2.98 -8.66
N TYR A 37 -5.36 1.71 -8.38
CA TYR A 37 -4.89 1.23 -7.08
C TYR A 37 -3.38 1.38 -7.00
N HIS A 38 -2.86 1.63 -5.80
CA HIS A 38 -1.45 1.59 -5.51
C HIS A 38 -1.16 0.56 -4.44
N VAL A 39 -0.28 -0.38 -4.72
CA VAL A 39 0.22 -1.33 -3.72
C VAL A 39 1.69 -1.02 -3.50
N TYR A 40 2.05 -0.78 -2.24
CA TYR A 40 3.39 -0.40 -1.83
C TYR A 40 3.83 -1.13 -0.57
N GLY A 41 5.13 -1.08 -0.26
CA GLY A 41 5.70 -1.62 0.96
C GLY A 41 6.48 -0.56 1.73
N HIS A 42 7.71 -0.89 2.13
CA HIS A 42 8.71 0.03 2.70
C HIS A 42 8.40 0.62 4.09
N ILE A 43 7.15 0.99 4.37
CA ILE A 43 6.76 1.59 5.64
C ILE A 43 6.37 0.49 6.62
N HIS A 44 7.26 0.22 7.56
CA HIS A 44 6.99 -0.64 8.71
C HIS A 44 6.29 0.11 9.85
N ASN A 45 5.96 -0.60 10.94
CA ASN A 45 5.39 -0.14 12.23
C ASN A 45 6.10 1.07 12.89
N LYS A 46 6.10 2.21 12.22
CA LYS A 46 6.56 3.51 12.69
C LYS A 46 5.44 4.19 13.47
N THR A 47 5.81 5.15 14.31
CA THR A 47 4.87 6.01 15.04
C THR A 47 5.47 7.40 15.12
N LEU A 48 4.69 8.40 15.57
CA LEU A 48 5.20 9.75 15.84
C LEU A 48 6.47 9.75 16.72
N LYS A 49 6.63 8.76 17.61
CA LYS A 49 7.81 8.65 18.48
C LYS A 49 9.11 8.36 17.71
N ASN A 50 9.01 7.70 16.55
CA ASN A 50 10.16 7.16 15.84
C ASN A 50 10.37 7.84 14.48
N ASP A 51 9.33 8.49 13.94
CA ASP A 51 9.41 9.20 12.66
C ASP A 51 8.35 10.33 12.62
N PRO A 52 8.76 11.61 12.67
CA PRO A 52 7.84 12.73 12.69
C PRO A 52 7.12 12.97 11.36
N ALA A 53 7.53 12.31 10.26
CA ALA A 53 6.81 12.36 8.97
C ALA A 53 5.68 11.31 8.90
N TYR A 54 5.69 10.33 9.81
CA TYR A 54 4.77 9.20 9.77
C TYR A 54 3.29 9.60 9.89
N PRO A 55 2.88 10.48 10.82
CA PRO A 55 1.48 10.89 10.91
C PRO A 55 0.97 11.56 9.62
N GLN A 56 1.81 12.36 8.94
CA GLN A 56 1.46 13.04 7.69
C GLN A 56 1.28 12.04 6.56
N ILE A 57 2.18 11.06 6.45
CA ILE A 57 2.09 10.00 5.44
C ILE A 57 0.81 9.18 5.66
N LYS A 58 0.54 8.78 6.90
CA LYS A 58 -0.67 8.01 7.23
C LYS A 58 -1.93 8.81 6.92
N GLU A 59 -2.00 10.07 7.34
CA GLU A 59 -3.16 10.92 7.06
C GLU A 59 -3.33 11.13 5.54
N TYR A 60 -2.25 11.31 4.80
CA TYR A 60 -2.29 11.44 3.34
C TYR A 60 -2.90 10.20 2.68
N PHE A 61 -2.48 8.99 3.06
CA PHE A 61 -2.95 7.76 2.42
C PHE A 61 -4.25 7.20 2.98
N LYS A 62 -4.72 7.68 4.14
CA LYS A 62 -5.87 7.15 4.91
C LYS A 62 -7.10 6.82 4.05
N ASP A 63 -7.52 7.75 3.19
CA ASP A 63 -8.74 7.62 2.37
C ASP A 63 -8.45 7.41 0.87
N LYS A 64 -7.21 7.07 0.53
CA LYS A 64 -6.81 6.84 -0.87
C LYS A 64 -6.80 5.35 -1.23
N LEU A 65 -6.86 5.05 -2.53
CA LEU A 65 -6.68 3.70 -3.07
C LEU A 65 -5.19 3.28 -3.05
N ALA A 66 -4.55 3.39 -1.90
CA ALA A 66 -3.15 3.01 -1.66
C ALA A 66 -3.07 2.05 -0.47
N TYR A 67 -2.38 0.93 -0.64
CA TYR A 67 -2.40 -0.21 0.28
C TYR A 67 -0.99 -0.70 0.58
N ASN A 68 -0.68 -0.87 1.86
CA ASN A 68 0.63 -1.34 2.30
C ASN A 68 0.65 -2.87 2.35
N CYS A 69 1.41 -3.51 1.45
CA CYS A 69 1.60 -4.96 1.41
C CYS A 69 2.76 -5.45 2.30
N GLY A 70 3.29 -4.59 3.16
CA GLY A 70 4.30 -4.98 4.16
C GLY A 70 3.82 -6.15 5.02
N VAL A 71 4.69 -7.12 5.26
CA VAL A 71 4.34 -8.34 6.02
C VAL A 71 3.85 -8.05 7.44
N ASP A 72 4.28 -6.95 8.05
CA ASP A 72 3.81 -6.49 9.35
C ASP A 72 2.38 -5.93 9.33
N VAL A 73 1.86 -5.57 8.15
CA VAL A 73 0.46 -5.18 7.92
C VAL A 73 -0.41 -6.40 7.59
N THR A 74 0.14 -7.35 6.83
CA THR A 74 -0.63 -8.49 6.28
C THR A 74 -0.59 -9.75 7.15
N GLY A 75 -0.16 -9.65 8.41
CA GLY A 75 -0.10 -10.80 9.32
C GLY A 75 0.95 -11.84 8.93
N PHE A 76 2.04 -11.41 8.29
CA PHE A 76 3.15 -12.23 7.83
C PHE A 76 2.76 -13.30 6.80
N GLN A 77 1.70 -13.03 6.04
CA GLN A 77 1.20 -13.91 4.98
C GLN A 77 0.91 -13.10 3.71
N PRO A 78 1.02 -13.71 2.51
CA PRO A 78 0.52 -13.09 1.29
C PRO A 78 -0.99 -12.94 1.37
N VAL A 79 -1.50 -11.81 0.88
CA VAL A 79 -2.92 -11.48 0.83
C VAL A 79 -3.27 -10.92 -0.54
N THR A 80 -4.53 -11.06 -0.92
CA THR A 80 -5.14 -10.47 -2.10
C THR A 80 -5.36 -8.98 -1.94
N LEU A 81 -5.62 -8.28 -3.06
CA LEU A 81 -5.98 -6.86 -3.02
C LEU A 81 -7.28 -6.62 -2.22
N ASP A 82 -8.27 -7.50 -2.34
CA ASP A 82 -9.54 -7.37 -1.62
C ASP A 82 -9.36 -7.53 -0.12
N GLU A 83 -8.49 -8.45 0.31
CA GLU A 83 -8.11 -8.60 1.73
C GLU A 83 -7.38 -7.36 2.25
N MET A 84 -6.47 -6.75 1.46
CA MET A 84 -5.82 -5.49 1.83
C MET A 84 -6.82 -4.34 2.00
N ILE A 85 -7.84 -4.26 1.14
CA ILE A 85 -8.91 -3.25 1.25
C ILE A 85 -9.66 -3.40 2.57
N VAL A 86 -10.04 -4.63 2.92
CA VAL A 86 -10.73 -4.93 4.18
C VAL A 86 -9.84 -4.63 5.39
N LEU A 87 -8.56 -5.02 5.35
CA LEU A 87 -7.60 -4.76 6.43
C LEU A 87 -7.41 -3.27 6.67
N LYS A 88 -7.26 -2.49 5.61
CA LYS A 88 -7.11 -1.03 5.69
C LYS A 88 -8.32 -0.38 6.35
N GLU A 89 -9.54 -0.74 5.93
CA GLU A 89 -10.75 -0.16 6.51
C GLU A 89 -10.91 -0.56 7.98
N LYS A 90 -10.65 -1.83 8.32
CA LYS A 90 -10.68 -2.32 9.71
C LYS A 90 -9.68 -1.59 10.60
N ASN A 91 -8.48 -1.34 10.09
CA ASN A 91 -7.37 -0.77 10.86
C ASN A 91 -7.22 0.76 10.62
N LYS A 92 -8.20 1.41 10.00
CA LYS A 92 -8.13 2.83 9.58
C LYS A 92 -7.79 3.81 10.71
N ASN A 93 -8.17 3.45 11.93
CA ASN A 93 -7.96 4.25 13.14
C ASN A 93 -6.83 3.72 14.04
N GLU A 94 -6.24 2.56 13.71
CA GLU A 94 -5.07 2.02 14.42
C GLU A 94 -3.87 2.96 14.27
N PRO A 95 -2.88 2.97 15.16
CA PRO A 95 -1.77 3.92 15.08
C PRO A 95 -0.94 3.74 13.80
N TYR A 96 -0.92 2.53 13.22
CA TYR A 96 -0.09 2.17 12.07
C TYR A 96 -0.76 2.46 10.72
N ILE A 97 0.06 2.53 9.66
CA ILE A 97 -0.39 2.63 8.28
C ILE A 97 -0.66 1.23 7.75
N ASN A 98 -1.94 0.98 7.46
CA ASN A 98 -2.44 -0.27 6.91
C ASN A 98 -2.96 0.00 5.50
#